data_AF-A0A087UQX4-F1
#
_entry.id   AF-A0A087UQX4-F1
#
_cell.length_a   1.000
_cell.length_b   1.000
_cell.length_c   1.000
_cell.angle_alpha   90.00
_cell.angle_beta   90.00
_cell.angle_gamma   90.00
#
_symmetry.space_group_name_H-M   'P 1'
#
loop_
_entity.id
_entity.type
_entity.pdbx_description
1 polymer ?
#
loop_
_entity_poly.entity_id
_entity_poly.type
_entity_poly.pdbx_seq_one_letter_code
_entity_poly.pdbx_strand_id
1 'polypeptide(L)' 'MFSLLNEIYANDVKCARRHLGLRMYKVIPLSTRLGLIEWIDNIVVLNEFLNDGMSLEER' A
#
# COMPACT_ATOMS: atom_id res chain seq x y z
N MET A 1 11.61 -7.62 4.19
CA MET A 1 10.75 -8.78 3.84
C MET A 1 9.93 -8.51 2.59
N PHE A 2 9.16 -7.41 2.50
CA PHE A 2 8.33 -7.12 1.31
C PHE A 2 9.11 -6.72 0.05
N SER A 3 10.30 -6.13 0.17
CA SER A 3 11.17 -5.83 -0.96
C SER A 3 11.57 -7.07 -1.76
N LEU A 4 11.89 -8.16 -1.06
CA LEU A 4 12.23 -9.44 -1.68
C LEU A 4 11.05 -10.03 -2.48
N LEU A 5 9.82 -9.86 -2.01
CA LEU A 5 8.63 -10.31 -2.77
C LEU A 5 8.49 -9.53 -4.07
N ASN A 6 8.77 -8.23 -4.08
CA ASN A 6 8.79 -7.44 -5.30
C ASN A 6 9.89 -7.88 -6.27
N GLU A 7 11.06 -8.27 -5.76
CA GLU A 7 12.11 -8.87 -6.59
C GLU A 7 11.66 -10.21 -7.20
N ILE A 8 10.97 -11.05 -6.42
CA ILE A 8 10.40 -12.30 -6.93
C ILE A 8 9.35 -12.02 -8.02
N TYR A 9 8.45 -11.06 -7.82
CA TYR A 9 7.46 -10.67 -8.83
C TYR A 9 8.09 -10.12 -10.11
N ALA A 10 9.19 -9.38 -10.00
CA ALA A 10 9.92 -8.85 -11.15
C ALA A 10 10.64 -9.95 -11.96
N ASN A 11 11.09 -11.02 -11.29
CA ASN A 11 11.79 -12.14 -11.92
C ASN A 11 10.85 -13.16 -12.59
N ASP A 12 9.56 -13.19 -12.25
CA ASP A 12 8.56 -14.03 -12.91
C ASP A 12 7.97 -13.32 -14.14
N VAL A 13 8.15 -13.90 -15.33
CA VAL A 13 7.68 -13.33 -16.62
C VAL A 13 6.17 -13.08 -16.64
N LYS A 14 5.35 -13.96 -16.04
CA LYS A 14 3.89 -13.81 -16.00
C LYS A 14 3.48 -12.65 -15.10
N CYS A 15 4.21 -12.42 -14.02
CA CYS A 15 3.98 -11.33 -13.07
C CYS A 15 4.47 -9.99 -13.63
N ALA A 16 5.72 -9.95 -14.13
CA ALA A 16 6.33 -8.76 -14.71
C ALA A 16 5.54 -8.22 -15.91
N ARG A 17 5.05 -9.10 -16.80
CA ARG A 17 4.21 -8.71 -17.95
C ARG A 17 2.88 -8.05 -17.54
N ARG A 18 2.39 -8.36 -16.34
CA ARG A 18 1.15 -7.79 -15.78
C ARG A 18 1.42 -6.62 -14.83
N HIS A 19 2.69 -6.24 -14.66
CA HIS A 19 3.13 -5.22 -13.72
C HIS A 19 2.64 -5.49 -12.28
N LEU A 20 2.63 -6.77 -11.88
CA LEU A 20 2.29 -7.14 -10.51
C LEU A 20 3.44 -6.75 -9.57
N GLY A 21 3.08 -6.13 -8.45
CA GLY A 21 4.01 -5.75 -7.40
C GLY A 21 3.25 -5.19 -6.20
N LEU A 22 3.92 -5.18 -5.05
CA LEU A 22 3.42 -4.58 -3.82
C LEU A 22 3.83 -3.11 -3.78
N ARG A 23 2.85 -2.21 -3.61
CA ARG A 23 3.14 -0.82 -3.27
C ARG A 23 3.55 -0.76 -1.80
N MET A 24 4.82 -0.42 -1.56
CA MET A 24 5.39 -0.28 -0.22
C MET A 24 5.53 1.19 0.14
N TYR A 25 5.36 1.50 1.41
CA TYR A 25 5.78 2.76 2.02
C TYR A 25 7.01 2.52 2.90
N LYS A 26 7.87 3.52 3.03
CA LYS A 26 9.06 3.47 3.87
C LYS A 26 8.69 3.64 5.35
N VAL A 27 9.40 2.92 6.20
CA VAL A 27 9.35 3.10 7.66
C VAL A 27 10.77 3.31 8.15
N ILE A 28 11.00 4.42 8.87
CA ILE A 28 12.31 4.81 9.40
C ILE A 28 12.21 4.86 10.93
N PRO A 29 12.76 3.86 11.65
CA PRO A 29 12.79 3.92 13.11
C PRO A 29 13.80 4.99 13.57
N LEU A 30 13.40 5.81 14.55
CA LEU A 30 14.26 6.83 15.16
C LEU A 30 14.70 6.43 16.58
N SER A 31 13.84 5.70 17.30
CA SER A 31 14.11 5.11 18.61
C SER A 31 13.28 3.85 18.83
N THR A 32 13.31 3.29 20.04
CA THR A 32 12.50 2.11 20.40
C THR A 32 10.98 2.39 20.44
N ARG A 33 10.56 3.66 20.53
CA ARG A 33 9.14 4.05 20.65
C ARG A 33 8.71 5.11 19.62
N LEU A 34 9.61 5.53 18.75
CA LEU A 34 9.36 6.58 17.77
C LEU A 34 9.95 6.20 16.41
N GLY A 35 9.18 6.46 15.36
CA GLY A 35 9.61 6.29 13.98
C GLY A 35 8.78 7.16 13.05
N LEU A 36 9.22 7.23 11.80
CA LEU A 36 8.56 7.92 10.71
C LEU A 36 8.01 6.89 9.72
N ILE A 37 6.84 7.20 9.16
CA ILE A 37 6.22 6.42 8.10
C ILE A 37 6.04 7.36 6.91
N GLU A 38 6.37 6.91 5.71
CA GLU A 38 6.15 7.67 4.49
C GLU A 38 4.67 7.97 4.31
N TRP A 39 4.35 9.26 4.16
CA TRP A 39 3.04 9.69 3.74
C TRP A 39 2.90 9.49 2.24
N ILE A 40 1.84 8.82 1.82
CA ILE A 40 1.52 8.66 0.40
C ILE A 40 0.43 9.67 0.08
N ASP A 41 0.66 10.51 -0.93
CA ASP A 41 -0.36 11.45 -1.38
C ASP A 41 -1.51 10.75 -2.12
N ASN A 42 -2.70 11.34 -2.05
CA ASN A 42 -3.90 10.90 -2.77
C ASN A 42 -4.36 9.47 -2.44
N ILE A 43 -4.17 9.04 -1.20
CA ILE A 43 -4.84 7.84 -0.66
C ILE A 43 -5.83 8.26 0.43
N VAL A 44 -6.90 7.49 0.56
CA VAL A 44 -7.90 7.62 1.63
C VAL A 44 -8.12 6.23 2.24
N VAL A 45 -8.57 6.17 3.49
CA VAL A 45 -8.86 4.89 4.14
C VAL A 45 -10.04 4.23 3.42
N LEU A 46 -9.96 2.92 3.15
CA LEU A 46 -10.99 2.20 2.39
C LEU A 46 -12.40 2.39 2.99
N ASN A 47 -12.53 2.38 4.32
CA ASN A 47 -13.80 2.61 4.97
C ASN A 47 -14.38 4.01 4.67
N GLU A 48 -13.55 5.05 4.71
CA GLU A 48 -13.97 6.41 4.38
C GLU A 48 -14.40 6.49 2.92
N PHE A 49 -13.61 5.92 2.01
CA PHE A 49 -13.94 5.85 0.59
C PHE A 49 -15.31 5.18 0.32
N LEU A 50 -15.59 4.08 1.02
CA LEU A 50 -16.87 3.39 0.90
C LEU A 50 -18.02 4.24 1.45
N ASN A 51 -17.85 4.85 2.63
CA ASN A 51 -18.87 5.71 3.23
C ASN A 51 -19.19 6.95 2.38
N ASP A 52 -18.19 7.50 1.69
CA ASP A 52 -18.38 8.64 0.76
C ASP A 52 -19.16 8.24 -0.49
N GLY A 53 -19.07 6.97 -0.92
CA GLY A 53 -19.74 6.45 -2.11
C GLY A 53 -21.14 5.88 -1.85
N MET A 54 -21.53 5.63 -0.61
CA MET A 54 -22.83 5.04 -0.27
C MET A 54 -23.97 6.06 -0.40
N SER A 55 -25.13 5.61 -0.88
CA SER A 55 -26.35 6.41 -0.81
C SER A 55 -26.85 6.55 0.63
N LEU A 56 -27.76 7.50 0.88
CA LEU A 56 -28.36 7.72 2.20
C LEU A 56 -29.10 6.49 2.75
N GLU A 57 -29.54 5.57 1.89
CA GLU A 57 -30.24 4.35 2.27
C GLU A 57 -29.30 3.20 2.62
N GLU A 58 -28.06 3.24 2.13
CA GLU A 58 -27.03 2.20 2.34
C GLU A 58 -26.05 2.53 3.48
N ARG A 59 -26.05 3.79 3.95
CA ARG A 59 -25.29 4.26 5.12
C ARG A 59 -25.87 3.77 6.44
#